data_AF-A0A497CP08-F1
#
_entry.id   AF-A0A497CP08-F1
#
_cell.length_a   1.000
_cell.length_b   1.000
_cell.length_c   1.000
_cell.angle_alpha   90.00
_cell.angle_beta   90.00
_cell.angle_gamma   90.00
#
_symmetry.space_group_name_H-M   'P 1'
#
loop_
_entity.id
_entity.type
_entity.pdbx_description
1 polymer ?
#
loop_
_entity_poly.entity_id
_entity_poly.type
_entity_poly.pdbx_seq_one_letter_code
_entity_poly.pdbx_strand_id
1 'polypeptide(L)'
;MISHHSVIFLPLKREVWVSVAPYQLGKYVAYNLDSVFSNFPNLTASRQICDTTLVIANDPFLYSPAYMQFNKYKALRIKIAKTIKEGSRLRQEDEFIKQLTSLNADYFQGYMLAGDYYYGLQEYEKAEVFYNISLTKEFENLLLRRIVNERLNEIKERKEN
;
A
#
# COMPACT_ATOMS: atom_id res chain seq x y z
N MET A 1 3.02 1.65 -2.98
CA MET A 1 3.11 0.79 -4.18
C MET A 1 1.72 0.65 -4.78
N ILE A 2 1.56 0.92 -6.07
CA ILE A 2 0.26 1.28 -6.66
C ILE A 2 -0.28 0.21 -7.63
N SER A 3 0.57 -0.65 -8.22
CA SER A 3 0.13 -1.65 -9.20
C SER A 3 0.42 -3.09 -8.78
N HIS A 4 -0.52 -3.99 -9.09
CA HIS A 4 -0.32 -5.44 -8.95
C HIS A 4 0.59 -6.00 -10.05
N HIS A 5 0.51 -5.45 -11.26
CA HIS A 5 1.32 -5.84 -12.42
C HIS A 5 1.62 -4.65 -13.32
N SER A 6 2.67 -4.75 -14.10
CA SER A 6 2.99 -3.77 -15.13
C SER A 6 3.42 -4.50 -16.39
N VAL A 7 3.17 -3.85 -17.54
CA VAL A 7 3.51 -4.39 -18.85
C VAL A 7 4.30 -3.33 -19.60
N ILE A 8 5.42 -3.74 -20.18
CA ILE A 8 6.22 -2.91 -21.08
C ILE A 8 6.01 -3.45 -22.49
N PHE A 9 5.67 -2.56 -23.42
CA PHE A 9 5.51 -2.89 -24.83
C PHE A 9 6.60 -2.23 -25.65
N LEU A 10 7.23 -3.01 -26.52
CA LEU A 10 8.08 -2.50 -27.61
C LEU A 10 7.45 -2.92 -28.95
N PRO A 11 6.45 -2.15 -29.44
CA PRO A 11 5.56 -2.61 -30.51
C PRO A 11 6.26 -2.90 -31.82
N LEU A 12 7.25 -2.07 -32.20
CA LEU A 12 7.99 -2.24 -33.46
C LEU A 12 8.79 -3.56 -33.50
N LYS A 13 9.24 -4.04 -32.35
CA LYS A 13 9.92 -5.34 -32.23
C LYS A 13 8.97 -6.49 -31.89
N ARG A 14 7.69 -6.19 -31.66
CA ARG A 14 6.69 -7.17 -31.20
C ARG A 14 7.14 -7.88 -29.92
N GLU A 15 7.77 -7.13 -29.01
CA GLU A 15 8.25 -7.63 -27.72
C GLU A 15 7.39 -7.07 -26.59
N VAL A 16 7.04 -7.93 -25.64
CA VAL A 16 6.23 -7.60 -24.46
C VAL A 16 6.91 -8.15 -23.22
N TRP A 17 6.95 -7.36 -22.15
CA TRP A 17 7.45 -7.79 -20.85
C TRP A 17 6.35 -7.65 -19.81
N VAL A 18 6.14 -8.68 -19.01
CA VAL A 18 5.16 -8.68 -17.91
C VAL A 18 5.88 -8.85 -16.59
N SER A 19 5.63 -7.95 -15.63
CA SER A 19 6.22 -8.06 -14.30
C SER A 19 5.61 -9.25 -13.53
N VAL A 20 6.47 -10.08 -12.96
CA VAL A 20 6.04 -11.15 -12.04
C VAL A 20 6.05 -10.63 -10.61
N ALA A 21 5.43 -11.39 -9.70
CA ALA A 21 5.38 -11.03 -8.29
C ALA A 21 6.78 -10.79 -7.68
N PRO A 22 6.91 -9.88 -6.69
CA PRO A 22 5.83 -9.08 -6.11
C PRO A 22 5.65 -7.73 -6.81
N TYR A 23 4.38 -7.35 -7.06
CA TYR A 23 4.00 -6.08 -7.70
C TYR A 23 4.70 -5.86 -9.05
N GLN A 24 5.05 -4.61 -9.39
CA GLN A 24 5.92 -4.28 -10.53
C GLN A 24 7.43 -4.43 -10.25
N LEU A 25 7.82 -4.95 -9.08
CA LEU A 25 9.22 -5.01 -8.66
C LEU A 25 9.89 -6.36 -8.94
N GLY A 26 9.10 -7.41 -9.17
CA GLY A 26 9.66 -8.69 -9.59
C GLY A 26 10.30 -8.58 -10.97
N LYS A 27 10.97 -9.66 -11.39
CA LYS A 27 11.54 -9.73 -12.74
C LYS A 27 10.46 -9.53 -13.80
N TYR A 28 10.85 -9.07 -14.97
CA TYR A 28 9.96 -9.11 -16.12
C TYR A 28 10.29 -10.30 -17.01
N VAL A 29 9.28 -11.11 -17.29
CA VAL A 29 9.37 -12.18 -18.28
C VAL A 29 8.96 -11.63 -19.64
N ALA A 30 9.76 -11.96 -20.65
CA ALA A 30 9.62 -11.43 -21.99
C ALA A 30 8.84 -12.38 -22.91
N TYR A 31 8.17 -11.81 -23.89
CA TYR A 31 7.41 -12.50 -24.93
C TYR A 31 7.72 -11.83 -26.26
N ASN A 32 8.33 -12.57 -27.18
CA ASN A 32 8.39 -12.19 -28.59
C ASN A 32 7.12 -12.72 -29.27
N LEU A 33 6.25 -11.82 -29.74
CA LEU A 33 4.94 -12.21 -30.26
C LEU A 33 5.02 -13.02 -31.55
N ASP A 34 6.04 -12.81 -32.39
CA ASP A 34 6.24 -13.62 -33.60
C ASP A 34 6.48 -15.09 -33.21
N SER A 35 7.38 -15.34 -32.27
CA SER A 35 7.64 -16.68 -31.72
C SER A 35 6.38 -17.27 -31.07
N VAL A 36 5.65 -16.48 -30.29
CA VAL A 36 4.42 -16.94 -29.62
C VAL A 36 3.37 -17.39 -30.64
N PHE A 37 3.05 -16.55 -31.62
CA PHE A 37 1.99 -16.84 -32.58
C PHE A 37 2.39 -17.90 -33.63
N SER A 38 3.67 -18.02 -33.98
CA SER A 38 4.15 -19.06 -34.89
C SER A 38 4.27 -20.43 -34.23
N ASN A 39 4.80 -20.51 -33.01
CA ASN A 39 5.06 -21.80 -32.35
C ASN A 39 3.84 -22.34 -31.60
N PHE A 40 2.89 -21.48 -31.26
CA PHE A 40 1.71 -21.87 -30.49
C PHE A 40 0.40 -21.32 -31.05
N PRO A 41 0.08 -21.57 -32.34
CA PRO A 41 -1.11 -21.03 -32.98
C PRO A 41 -2.43 -21.55 -32.38
N ASN A 42 -2.41 -22.75 -31.76
CA ASN A 42 -3.58 -23.42 -31.18
C ASN A 42 -3.26 -23.97 -29.79
N LEU A 43 -2.96 -23.08 -28.83
CA LEU A 43 -2.71 -23.45 -27.43
C LEU A 43 -3.96 -24.07 -26.78
N THR A 44 -3.96 -25.39 -26.57
CA THR A 44 -5.07 -26.13 -25.94
C THR A 44 -4.82 -26.46 -24.46
N ALA A 45 -3.59 -26.27 -23.96
CA ALA A 45 -3.21 -26.54 -22.58
C ALA A 45 -2.23 -25.49 -22.06
N SER A 46 -2.33 -25.13 -20.78
CA SER A 46 -1.45 -24.13 -20.17
C SER A 46 0.02 -24.54 -20.26
N ARG A 47 0.85 -23.68 -20.85
CA ARG A 47 2.29 -23.88 -20.98
C ARG A 47 3.02 -22.60 -20.59
N GLN A 48 4.16 -22.75 -19.90
CA GLN A 48 5.04 -21.62 -19.66
C GLN A 48 5.69 -21.22 -20.98
N ILE A 49 5.35 -20.03 -21.45
CA ILE A 49 5.94 -19.40 -22.63
C ILE A 49 6.63 -18.16 -22.10
N CYS A 50 7.94 -18.08 -22.29
CA CYS A 50 8.70 -16.86 -22.01
C CYS A 50 10.05 -16.98 -22.72
N ASP A 51 10.56 -15.85 -23.19
CA ASP A 51 11.94 -15.74 -23.63
C ASP A 51 12.83 -15.51 -22.41
N THR A 52 13.69 -16.49 -22.13
CA THR A 52 14.59 -16.45 -20.97
C THR A 52 15.81 -15.55 -21.20
N THR A 53 16.10 -15.18 -22.44
CA THR A 53 17.26 -14.35 -22.80
C THR A 53 16.98 -12.86 -22.65
N LEU A 54 15.70 -12.46 -22.69
CA LEU A 54 15.25 -11.06 -22.59
C LEU A 54 14.69 -10.70 -21.21
N VAL A 55 14.99 -11.50 -20.18
CA VAL A 55 14.49 -11.25 -18.82
C VAL A 55 15.09 -9.96 -18.25
N ILE A 56 14.23 -9.06 -17.77
CA ILE A 56 14.67 -7.92 -16.97
C ILE A 56 14.71 -8.38 -15.51
N ALA A 57 15.86 -8.21 -14.85
CA ALA A 57 16.03 -8.57 -13.45
C ALA A 57 15.01 -7.84 -12.55
N ASN A 58 14.78 -8.38 -11.36
CA ASN A 58 13.94 -7.72 -10.37
C ASN A 58 14.55 -6.39 -9.92
N ASP A 59 13.69 -5.48 -9.47
CA ASP A 59 14.09 -4.16 -9.00
C ASP A 59 14.94 -4.30 -7.71
N PRO A 60 16.14 -3.69 -7.63
CA PRO A 60 16.97 -3.70 -6.43
C PRO A 60 16.27 -3.14 -5.18
N PHE A 61 15.24 -2.31 -5.35
CA PHE A 61 14.42 -1.78 -4.26
C PHE A 61 13.84 -2.90 -3.38
N LEU A 62 13.60 -4.11 -3.90
CA LEU A 62 13.16 -5.27 -3.12
C LEU A 62 14.09 -5.62 -1.94
N TYR A 63 15.37 -5.28 -2.05
CA TYR A 63 16.37 -5.55 -1.02
C TYR A 63 16.63 -4.34 -0.12
N SER A 64 15.93 -3.22 -0.37
CA SER A 64 16.14 -1.98 0.38
C SER A 64 15.50 -2.04 1.77
N PRO A 65 16.05 -1.29 2.74
CA PRO A 65 15.40 -1.06 4.03
C PRO A 65 13.99 -0.45 3.90
N ALA A 66 13.76 0.37 2.88
CA ALA A 66 12.46 0.99 2.63
C ALA A 66 11.38 -0.05 2.27
N TYR A 67 11.72 -1.06 1.46
CA TYR A 67 10.80 -2.15 1.14
C TYR A 67 10.45 -3.00 2.37
N MET A 68 11.45 -3.27 3.24
CA MET A 68 11.20 -3.95 4.51
C MET A 68 10.25 -3.14 5.42
N GLN A 69 10.45 -1.83 5.51
CA GLN A 69 9.57 -0.94 6.28
C GLN A 69 8.15 -0.88 5.70
N PHE A 70 8.02 -0.85 4.36
CA PHE A 70 6.73 -0.92 3.68
C PHE A 70 5.96 -2.21 4.03
N ASN A 71 6.63 -3.37 4.01
CA ASN A 71 5.99 -4.64 4.37
C ASN A 71 5.57 -4.67 5.85
N LYS A 72 6.40 -4.13 6.75
CA LYS A 72 6.02 -3.95 8.17
C LYS A 72 4.80 -3.05 8.31
N TYR A 73 4.77 -1.90 7.63
CA TYR A 73 3.66 -0.97 7.65
C TYR A 73 2.37 -1.63 7.18
N LYS A 74 2.42 -2.40 6.08
CA LYS A 74 1.28 -3.15 5.54
C LYS A 74 0.69 -4.11 6.57
N ALA A 75 1.53 -4.83 7.30
CA ALA A 75 1.07 -5.75 8.35
C ALA A 75 0.41 -5.00 9.53
N LEU A 76 1.02 -3.91 10.01
CA LEU A 76 0.46 -3.10 11.09
C LEU A 76 -0.85 -2.43 10.67
N ARG A 77 -0.95 -1.91 9.44
CA ARG A 77 -2.17 -1.33 8.88
C ARG A 77 -3.33 -2.32 8.89
N ILE A 78 -3.10 -3.56 8.46
CA ILE A 78 -4.14 -4.60 8.48
C ILE A 78 -4.61 -4.87 9.90
N LYS A 79 -3.66 -4.97 10.85
CA LYS A 79 -3.97 -5.24 12.26
C LYS A 79 -4.79 -4.11 12.88
N ILE A 80 -4.39 -2.85 12.75
CA ILE A 80 -5.13 -1.72 13.33
C ILE A 80 -6.51 -1.54 12.70
N ALA A 81 -6.63 -1.72 11.37
CA ALA A 81 -7.92 -1.64 10.69
C ALA A 81 -8.91 -2.71 11.20
N LYS A 82 -8.41 -3.93 11.45
CA LYS A 82 -9.20 -4.99 12.08
C LYS A 82 -9.62 -4.60 13.50
N THR A 83 -8.69 -4.11 14.31
CA THR A 83 -8.96 -3.69 15.69
C THR A 83 -9.97 -2.55 15.78
N ILE A 84 -9.87 -1.54 14.92
CA ILE A 84 -10.85 -0.44 14.81
C ILE A 84 -12.24 -1.02 14.51
N LYS A 85 -12.34 -1.92 13.53
CA LYS A 85 -13.62 -2.55 13.16
C LYS A 85 -14.23 -3.36 14.29
N GLU A 86 -13.41 -4.00 15.11
CA GLU A 86 -13.84 -4.81 16.25
C GLU A 86 -14.14 -3.97 17.50
N GLY A 87 -13.74 -2.70 17.54
CA GLY A 87 -13.84 -1.85 18.73
C GLY A 87 -13.02 -2.37 19.92
N SER A 88 -11.94 -3.12 19.63
CA SER A 88 -11.09 -3.72 20.66
C SER A 88 -9.86 -2.86 20.96
N ARG A 89 -9.24 -3.07 22.13
CA ARG A 89 -8.01 -2.36 22.50
C ARG A 89 -6.77 -3.17 22.11
N LEU A 90 -5.79 -2.51 21.52
CA LEU A 90 -4.49 -3.12 21.22
C LEU A 90 -3.69 -3.35 22.51
N ARG A 91 -3.05 -4.51 22.61
CA ARG A 91 -2.00 -4.73 23.60
C ARG A 91 -0.79 -3.85 23.24
N GLN A 92 -0.24 -3.14 24.22
CA GLN A 92 0.89 -2.21 24.05
C GLN A 92 0.60 -1.16 22.96
N GLU A 93 -0.58 -0.51 23.05
CA GLU A 93 -1.02 0.45 22.04
C GLU A 93 -0.02 1.58 21.77
N ASP A 94 0.64 2.13 22.80
CA ASP A 94 1.59 3.23 22.61
C ASP A 94 2.78 2.82 21.75
N GLU A 95 3.34 1.63 21.99
CA GLU A 95 4.43 1.08 21.19
C GLU A 95 3.94 0.77 19.77
N PHE A 96 2.76 0.19 19.64
CA PHE A 96 2.16 -0.13 18.34
C PHE A 96 1.95 1.13 17.49
N ILE A 97 1.36 2.17 18.05
CA ILE A 97 1.06 3.43 17.36
C ILE A 97 2.36 4.16 17.02
N LYS A 98 3.37 4.14 17.91
CA LYS A 98 4.70 4.67 17.62
C LYS A 98 5.36 3.94 16.46
N GLN A 99 5.29 2.61 16.42
CA GLN A 99 5.82 1.83 15.30
C GLN A 99 5.07 2.14 14.00
N LEU A 100 3.74 2.19 14.03
CA LEU A 100 2.91 2.46 12.85
C LEU A 100 3.26 3.81 12.20
N THR A 101 3.40 4.85 13.01
CA THR A 101 3.66 6.23 12.55
C THR A 101 5.13 6.46 12.15
N SER A 102 6.08 5.80 12.81
CA SER A 102 7.51 5.98 12.51
C SER A 102 8.00 5.24 11.26
N LEU A 103 7.32 4.18 10.81
CA LEU A 103 7.69 3.44 9.59
C LEU A 103 7.63 4.29 8.31
N ASN A 104 6.80 5.35 8.33
CA ASN A 104 6.84 6.41 7.33
C ASN A 104 6.27 7.69 7.96
N ALA A 105 7.16 8.48 8.58
CA ALA A 105 6.78 9.65 9.36
C ALA A 105 6.10 10.77 8.54
N ASP A 106 6.24 10.75 7.21
CA ASP A 106 5.61 11.72 6.31
C ASP A 106 4.30 11.21 5.70
N TYR A 107 3.95 9.95 5.92
CA TYR A 107 2.72 9.39 5.42
C TYR A 107 1.55 9.64 6.35
N PHE A 108 0.58 10.45 5.90
CA PHE A 108 -0.59 10.85 6.68
C PHE A 108 -1.38 9.66 7.26
N GLN A 109 -1.46 8.55 6.52
CA GLN A 109 -2.37 7.44 6.83
C GLN A 109 -2.04 6.75 8.15
N GLY A 110 -0.75 6.68 8.54
CA GLY A 110 -0.37 6.12 9.84
C GLY A 110 -0.96 6.90 11.01
N TYR A 111 -0.94 8.23 10.92
CA TYR A 111 -1.53 9.13 11.92
C TYR A 111 -3.05 9.12 11.85
N MET A 112 -3.64 9.12 10.64
CA MET A 112 -5.08 9.04 10.47
C MET A 112 -5.66 7.76 11.12
N LEU A 113 -5.03 6.60 10.90
CA LEU A 113 -5.45 5.34 11.52
C LEU A 113 -5.28 5.33 13.05
N ALA A 114 -4.24 5.99 13.57
CA ALA A 114 -4.09 6.18 15.01
C ALA A 114 -5.23 7.05 15.58
N GLY A 115 -5.59 8.12 14.87
CA GLY A 115 -6.76 8.95 15.19
C GLY A 115 -8.05 8.15 15.20
N ASP A 116 -8.31 7.37 14.14
CA ASP A 116 -9.50 6.51 14.02
C ASP A 116 -9.58 5.46 15.13
N TYR A 117 -8.45 4.89 15.53
CA TYR A 117 -8.36 3.96 16.65
C TYR A 117 -8.77 4.60 17.97
N TYR A 118 -8.20 5.75 18.33
CA TYR A 118 -8.59 6.42 19.57
C TYR A 118 -10.00 7.00 19.52
N TYR A 119 -10.45 7.48 18.35
CA TYR A 119 -11.81 7.95 18.14
C TYR A 119 -12.82 6.80 18.40
N GLY A 120 -12.56 5.61 17.87
CA GLY A 120 -13.39 4.43 18.10
C GLY A 120 -13.45 3.98 19.57
N LEU A 121 -12.40 4.27 20.34
CA LEU A 121 -12.35 4.05 21.79
C LEU A 121 -12.92 5.22 22.61
N GLN A 122 -13.43 6.26 21.95
CA GLN A 122 -13.91 7.51 22.58
C GLN A 122 -12.82 8.29 23.35
N GLU A 123 -11.54 8.01 23.09
CA GLU A 123 -10.40 8.74 23.65
C GLU A 123 -10.10 9.98 22.76
N TYR A 124 -11.04 10.94 22.76
CA TYR A 124 -11.07 12.03 21.78
C TYR A 124 -9.87 12.98 21.86
N GLU A 125 -9.27 13.21 23.02
CA GLU A 125 -8.06 14.03 23.16
C GLU A 125 -6.89 13.42 22.38
N LYS A 126 -6.72 12.10 22.47
CA LYS A 126 -5.66 11.41 21.70
C LYS A 126 -5.99 11.39 20.21
N ALA A 127 -7.24 11.13 19.87
CA ALA A 127 -7.69 11.14 18.47
C ALA A 127 -7.40 12.48 17.80
N GLU A 128 -7.73 13.59 18.48
CA GLU A 128 -7.48 14.95 18.00
C GLU A 128 -5.99 15.22 17.73
N VAL A 129 -5.09 14.78 18.62
CA VAL A 129 -3.64 14.92 18.41
C VAL A 129 -3.20 14.24 17.12
N PHE A 130 -3.59 12.99 16.90
CA PHE A 130 -3.18 12.23 15.72
C PHE A 130 -3.83 12.75 14.43
N TYR A 131 -5.09 13.16 14.48
CA TYR A 131 -5.75 13.79 13.34
C TYR A 131 -5.07 15.10 12.94
N ASN A 132 -4.75 15.97 13.91
CA ASN A 132 -4.04 17.21 13.64
C ASN A 132 -2.66 16.94 13.01
N ILE A 133 -1.90 15.96 13.53
CA ILE A 133 -0.63 15.56 12.90
C ILE A 133 -0.86 15.08 11.47
N SER A 134 -1.88 14.24 11.23
CA SER A 134 -2.18 13.74 9.88
C SER A 134 -2.42 14.89 8.89
N LEU A 135 -3.12 15.96 9.31
CA LEU A 135 -3.44 17.13 8.48
C LEU A 135 -2.22 17.98 8.10
N THR A 136 -1.10 17.85 8.82
CA THR A 136 0.19 18.46 8.45
C THR A 136 0.87 17.75 7.28
N LYS A 137 0.44 16.52 6.95
CA LYS A 137 1.04 15.69 5.92
C LYS A 137 0.31 15.83 4.59
N GLU A 138 0.98 15.40 3.52
CA GLU A 138 0.39 15.37 2.17
C GLU A 138 -0.60 14.20 2.06
N PHE A 139 -1.80 14.49 1.55
CA PHE A 139 -2.84 13.49 1.33
C PHE A 139 -2.87 13.11 -0.15
N GLU A 140 -3.11 11.82 -0.40
CA GLU A 140 -3.30 11.30 -1.76
C GLU A 140 -4.55 11.88 -2.44
N ASN A 141 -5.56 12.31 -1.67
CA ASN A 141 -6.75 12.97 -2.18
C ASN A 141 -7.40 13.91 -1.14
N LEU A 142 -8.24 14.84 -1.62
CA LEU A 142 -8.95 15.79 -0.75
C LEU A 142 -10.09 15.16 0.07
N LEU A 143 -10.63 14.02 -0.36
CA LEU A 143 -11.74 13.34 0.33
C LEU A 143 -11.31 12.86 1.72
N LEU A 144 -10.15 12.21 1.80
CA LEU A 144 -9.59 11.72 3.07
C LEU A 144 -9.28 12.87 4.03
N ARG A 145 -8.75 13.99 3.51
CA ARG A 145 -8.56 15.21 4.30
C ARG A 145 -9.88 15.75 4.84
N ARG A 146 -10.96 15.72 4.05
CA ARG A 146 -12.30 16.12 4.51
C ARG A 146 -12.82 15.22 5.62
N ILE A 147 -12.68 13.89 5.49
CA ILE A 147 -13.10 12.93 6.53
C ILE A 147 -12.41 13.22 7.86
N VAL A 148 -11.10 13.51 7.85
CA VAL A 148 -10.36 13.87 9.08
C VAL A 148 -10.90 15.16 9.70
N ASN A 149 -11.20 16.18 8.89
CA ASN A 149 -11.79 17.43 9.39
C ASN A 149 -13.19 17.22 9.97
N GLU A 150 -14.02 16.39 9.35
CA GLU A 150 -15.35 16.03 9.86
C GLU A 150 -15.24 15.35 11.23
N ARG A 151 -14.31 14.39 11.40
CA ARG A 151 -14.04 13.76 12.70
C ARG A 151 -13.59 14.75 13.77
N LEU A 152 -12.74 15.71 13.42
CA LEU A 152 -12.33 16.76 14.35
C LEU A 152 -13.49 17.68 14.75
N ASN A 153 -14.41 17.99 13.84
CA ASN A 153 -15.60 18.78 14.18
C ASN A 153 -16.53 18.01 15.12
N GLU A 154 -16.78 16.72 14.85
CA GLU A 154 -17.55 15.85 15.75
C GLU A 154 -16.93 15.79 17.16
N ILE A 155 -15.59 15.75 17.26
CA ILE A 155 -14.89 15.80 18.55
C ILE A 155 -15.15 17.12 19.28
N LYS A 156 -15.09 18.25 18.58
CA LYS A 156 -15.34 19.58 19.17
C LYS A 156 -16.76 19.71 19.69
N GLU A 157 -17.75 19.32 18.88
CA GLU A 157 -19.16 19.34 19.27
C GLU A 157 -19.43 18.49 20.52
N ARG A 158 -18.72 17.37 20.69
CA ARG A 158 -18.83 16.51 21.88
C ARG A 158 -18.17 17.10 23.13
N LYS A 159 -17.22 18.03 22.99
CA LYS A 159 -16.57 18.70 24.14
C LYS A 159 -17.36 19.90 24.63
N GLU A 160 -18.19 20.49 23.76
CA GLU A 160 -19.03 21.64 24.07
C GLU A 160 -20.38 21.27 24.71
N ASN A 161 -20.77 19.99 24.65
CA ASN A 161 -21.96 19.42 25.29
C ASN A 161 -21.60 18.61 26.54
#